data_AF-A0A9D9SJU6-F1
#
_entry.id   AF-A0A9D9SJU6-F1
#
_cell.length_a   1.000
_cell.length_b   1.000
_cell.length_c   1.000
_cell.angle_alpha   90.00
_cell.angle_beta   90.00
_cell.angle_gamma   90.00
#
_symmetry.space_group_name_H-M   'P 1'
#
loop_
_entity.id
_entity.type
_entity.pdbx_description
1 polymer ?
#
loop_
_entity_poly.entity_id
_entity_poly.type
_entity_poly.pdbx_seq_one_letter_code
_entity_poly.pdbx_strand_id
1 'polypeptide(L)'
;MLRPVVSALISVAALLLTGCEQLGIESPEKIAAAKQAEGSAVGGACRHAGRAIEDCYALNKRADKAAVFAGWREMNDYMRDNKIEPVPPQLTTEVASAKTTDAESVDAEAPPAKPAKAGKDAKEPKAH
;
A
#
# COMPACT_ATOMS: atom_id res chain seq x y z
N MET A 1 -27.32 -1.36 57.37
CA MET A 1 -28.07 -1.39 56.09
C MET A 1 -27.52 -0.43 55.04
N LEU A 2 -26.90 0.70 55.42
CA LEU A 2 -26.36 1.66 54.44
C LEU A 2 -25.17 1.13 53.61
N ARG A 3 -24.24 0.38 54.22
CA ARG A 3 -23.09 -0.26 53.54
C ARG A 3 -23.47 -1.24 52.41
N PRO A 4 -24.38 -2.22 52.61
CA PRO A 4 -24.76 -3.13 51.53
C PRO A 4 -25.54 -2.43 50.41
N VAL A 5 -26.30 -1.38 50.71
CA VAL A 5 -27.00 -0.57 49.70
C VAL A 5 -26.01 0.22 48.83
N VAL A 6 -24.97 0.80 49.44
CA VAL A 6 -23.91 1.51 48.71
C VAL A 6 -23.12 0.54 47.82
N SER A 7 -22.76 -0.65 48.32
CA SER A 7 -22.12 -1.68 47.47
C SER A 7 -23.01 -2.12 46.31
N ALA A 8 -24.31 -2.33 46.54
CA ALA A 8 -25.23 -2.70 45.47
C ALA A 8 -25.36 -1.60 44.40
N LEU A 9 -25.39 -0.33 44.81
CA LEU A 9 -25.42 0.81 43.90
C LEU A 9 -24.15 0.92 43.05
N ILE A 10 -22.97 0.70 43.65
CA ILE A 10 -21.69 0.72 42.92
C ILE A 10 -21.64 -0.41 41.89
N SER A 11 -22.09 -1.62 42.24
CA SER A 11 -22.12 -2.76 41.31
C SER A 11 -23.07 -2.52 40.13
N VAL A 12 -24.25 -1.93 40.37
CA VAL A 12 -25.20 -1.59 39.31
C VAL A 12 -24.67 -0.47 38.42
N ALA A 13 -24.03 0.55 39.00
CA ALA A 13 -23.39 1.63 38.22
C ALA A 13 -22.23 1.11 37.35
N ALA A 14 -21.43 0.16 37.86
CA ALA A 14 -20.36 -0.48 37.11
C ALA A 14 -20.91 -1.27 35.90
N LEU A 15 -21.99 -2.03 36.08
CA LEU A 15 -22.65 -2.78 35.01
C LEU A 15 -23.23 -1.87 33.92
N LEU A 16 -23.80 -0.72 34.30
CA LEU A 16 -24.32 0.28 33.36
C LEU A 16 -23.20 0.95 32.56
N LEU A 17 -22.03 1.18 33.15
CA LEU A 17 -20.87 1.75 32.44
C LEU A 17 -20.24 0.77 31.44
N THR A 18 -20.26 -0.54 31.72
CA THR A 18 -19.71 -1.56 30.81
C THR A 18 -20.67 -1.98 29.68
N GLY A 19 -21.93 -1.54 29.72
CA GLY A 19 -22.98 -1.99 28.80
C GLY A 19 -22.97 -1.32 27.42
N CYS A 20 -22.33 -0.16 27.25
CA CYS A 20 -22.34 0.56 25.97
C CYS A 20 -21.67 -0.21 24.82
N GLU A 21 -20.66 -1.03 25.15
CA GLU A 21 -19.96 -1.86 24.18
C GLU A 21 -20.84 -3.00 23.61
N GLN A 22 -21.69 -3.57 24.46
CA GLN A 22 -22.61 -4.67 24.12
C GLN A 22 -23.78 -4.19 23.25
N LEU A 23 -24.07 -2.89 23.26
CA LEU A 23 -25.14 -2.26 22.48
C LEU A 23 -24.71 -1.91 21.04
N GLY A 24 -23.44 -2.18 20.67
CA GLY A 24 -22.93 -1.93 19.32
C GLY A 24 -22.79 -0.45 18.95
N ILE A 25 -22.81 0.45 19.95
CA ILE A 25 -22.59 1.88 19.74
C ILE A 25 -21.08 2.12 19.78
N GLU A 26 -20.46 2.09 18.60
CA GLU A 26 -19.04 2.41 18.45
C GLU A 26 -18.77 3.83 18.95
N SER A 27 -17.91 3.95 19.95
CA SER A 27 -17.48 5.26 20.45
C SER A 27 -16.70 6.01 19.36
N PRO A 28 -16.66 7.35 19.38
CA PRO A 28 -15.86 8.11 18.42
C PRO A 28 -14.37 7.73 18.48
N GLU A 29 -13.85 7.36 19.66
CA GLU A 29 -12.46 6.88 19.79
C GLU A 29 -12.25 5.55 19.04
N LYS A 30 -13.22 4.63 19.11
CA LYS A 30 -13.14 3.35 18.39
C LYS A 30 -13.18 3.52 16.88
N ILE A 31 -14.04 4.40 16.39
CA ILE A 31 -14.11 4.71 14.95
C ILE A 31 -12.78 5.33 14.49
N ALA A 32 -12.18 6.22 15.30
CA ALA A 32 -10.88 6.81 14.98
C ALA A 32 -9.77 5.75 14.99
N ALA A 33 -9.75 4.87 15.99
CA ALA A 33 -8.80 3.77 16.07
C ALA A 33 -8.94 2.79 14.90
N ALA A 34 -10.16 2.45 14.51
CA ALA A 34 -10.44 1.62 13.34
C ALA A 34 -9.92 2.29 12.05
N LYS A 35 -10.19 3.57 11.84
CA LYS A 35 -9.65 4.30 10.67
C LYS A 35 -8.12 4.32 10.63
N GLN A 36 -7.48 4.49 11.79
CA GLN A 36 -6.02 4.43 11.90
C GLN A 36 -5.48 3.04 11.58
N ALA A 37 -6.14 1.98 12.10
CA ALA A 37 -5.76 0.60 11.83
C ALA A 37 -5.92 0.26 10.35
N GLU A 38 -7.05 0.61 9.75
CA GLU A 38 -7.32 0.41 8.32
C GLU A 38 -6.32 1.17 7.45
N GLY A 39 -6.03 2.43 7.76
CA GLY A 39 -5.03 3.19 7.03
C GLY A 39 -3.64 2.55 7.12
N SER A 40 -3.23 2.11 8.31
CA SER A 40 -1.94 1.43 8.50
C SER A 40 -1.88 0.10 7.73
N ALA A 41 -2.96 -0.68 7.74
CA ALA A 41 -3.06 -1.92 6.97
C ALA A 41 -2.95 -1.67 5.46
N VAL A 42 -3.65 -0.64 4.95
CA VAL A 42 -3.56 -0.21 3.55
C VAL A 42 -2.11 0.18 3.21
N GLY A 43 -1.47 1.01 4.03
CA GLY A 43 -0.09 1.43 3.83
C GLY A 43 0.88 0.27 3.76
N GLY A 44 0.79 -0.66 4.71
CA GLY A 44 1.62 -1.85 4.74
C GLY A 44 1.41 -2.74 3.51
N ALA A 45 0.17 -3.06 3.17
CA ALA A 45 -0.14 -3.85 1.98
C ALA A 45 0.37 -3.18 0.70
N CYS A 46 0.24 -1.86 0.62
CA CYS A 46 0.65 -1.08 -0.53
C CYS A 46 2.18 -1.07 -0.70
N ARG A 47 2.93 -1.06 0.40
CA ARG A 47 4.39 -1.24 0.35
C ARG A 47 4.79 -2.65 -0.02
N HIS A 48 4.13 -3.65 0.56
CA HIS A 48 4.35 -5.06 0.21
C HIS A 48 4.11 -5.30 -1.29
N ALA A 49 3.18 -4.54 -1.89
CA ALA A 49 2.93 -4.55 -3.32
C ALA A 49 3.96 -3.79 -4.18
N GLY A 50 5.02 -3.24 -3.57
CA GLY A 50 6.09 -2.52 -4.26
C GLY A 50 5.70 -1.13 -4.77
N ARG A 51 4.61 -0.53 -4.28
CA ARG A 51 4.14 0.77 -4.75
C ARG A 51 4.80 1.94 -4.01
N ALA A 52 4.94 3.06 -4.72
CA ALA A 52 5.29 4.33 -4.12
C ALA A 52 4.14 4.84 -3.24
N ILE A 53 4.47 5.62 -2.20
CA ILE A 53 3.47 6.16 -1.26
C ILE A 53 2.44 7.06 -1.96
N GLU A 54 2.86 7.81 -2.99
CA GLU A 54 1.97 8.68 -3.76
C GLU A 54 0.89 7.90 -4.51
N ASP A 55 1.24 6.74 -5.07
CA ASP A 55 0.28 5.83 -5.71
C ASP A 55 -0.71 5.28 -4.67
N CYS A 56 -0.23 4.98 -3.46
CA CYS A 56 -1.08 4.49 -2.37
C CYS A 56 -2.14 5.53 -1.98
N TYR A 57 -1.78 6.82 -1.94
CA TYR A 57 -2.75 7.90 -1.70
C TYR A 57 -3.74 8.08 -2.87
N ALA A 58 -3.27 7.92 -4.11
CA ALA A 58 -4.13 8.03 -5.28
C ALA A 58 -5.20 6.92 -5.33
N LEU A 59 -4.82 5.69 -4.96
CA LEU A 59 -5.70 4.52 -4.92
C LEU A 59 -6.65 4.52 -3.70
N ASN A 60 -6.25 5.13 -2.59
CA ASN A 60 -6.97 5.06 -1.31
C ASN A 60 -7.39 6.43 -0.78
N LYS A 61 -8.14 7.19 -1.60
CA LYS A 61 -8.53 8.59 -1.28
C LYS A 61 -9.34 8.77 0.01
N ARG A 62 -9.97 7.71 0.53
CA ARG A 62 -10.77 7.72 1.76
C ARG A 62 -9.99 7.31 3.00
N ALA A 63 -8.79 6.77 2.83
CA ALA A 63 -7.94 6.36 3.94
C ALA A 63 -7.26 7.59 4.57
N ASP A 64 -7.02 7.52 5.87
CA ASP A 64 -6.23 8.55 6.55
C ASP A 64 -4.78 8.50 6.05
N LYS A 65 -4.29 9.60 5.48
CA LYS A 65 -2.96 9.64 4.87
C LYS A 65 -1.84 9.42 5.89
N ALA A 66 -2.00 9.92 7.12
CA ALA A 66 -0.99 9.75 8.15
C ALA A 66 -0.89 8.29 8.58
N ALA A 67 -2.03 7.62 8.75
CA ALA A 67 -2.10 6.19 9.01
C ALA A 67 -1.46 5.35 7.90
N VAL A 68 -1.79 5.65 6.63
CA VAL A 68 -1.22 4.98 5.45
C VAL A 68 0.29 5.15 5.41
N PHE A 69 0.81 6.34 5.67
CA PHE A 69 2.26 6.56 5.70
C PHE A 69 2.94 5.78 6.84
N ALA A 70 2.34 5.74 8.03
CA ALA A 70 2.87 5.00 9.16
C ALA A 70 3.03 3.51 8.81
N GLY A 71 1.95 2.87 8.36
CA GLY A 71 2.00 1.45 7.98
C GLY A 71 2.90 1.17 6.77
N TRP A 72 2.99 2.10 5.81
CA TRP A 72 3.90 1.96 4.67
C TRP A 72 5.37 1.97 5.11
N ARG A 73 5.76 2.87 6.04
CA ARG A 73 7.13 2.93 6.57
C ARG A 73 7.47 1.70 7.40
N GLU A 74 6.58 1.30 8.29
CA GLU A 74 6.76 0.09 9.11
C GLU A 74 6.97 -1.14 8.23
N MET A 75 6.14 -1.31 7.19
CA MET A 75 6.33 -2.41 6.24
C MET A 75 7.60 -2.26 5.41
N ASN A 76 7.99 -1.04 5.01
CA ASN A 76 9.25 -0.81 4.30
C ASN A 76 10.44 -1.27 5.15
N ASP A 77 10.47 -0.89 6.41
CA ASP A 77 11.55 -1.22 7.33
C ASP A 77 11.56 -2.73 7.58
N TYR A 78 10.39 -3.32 7.84
CA TYR A 78 10.25 -4.78 7.97
C TYR A 78 10.75 -5.54 6.73
N MET A 79 10.36 -5.13 5.52
CA MET A 79 10.81 -5.79 4.29
C MET A 79 12.32 -5.63 4.06
N ARG A 80 12.91 -4.49 4.41
CA ARG A 80 14.36 -4.25 4.28
C ARG A 80 15.14 -5.10 5.27
N ASP A 81 14.69 -5.17 6.51
CA ASP A 81 15.34 -5.93 7.57
C ASP A 81 15.24 -7.44 7.30
N ASN A 82 14.15 -7.89 6.71
CA ASN A 82 13.88 -9.31 6.43
C ASN A 82 14.13 -9.73 4.98
N LYS A 83 14.63 -8.82 4.13
CA LYS A 83 14.92 -9.07 2.69
C LYS A 83 13.73 -9.66 1.93
N ILE A 84 12.55 -9.12 2.19
CA ILE A 84 11.31 -9.56 1.54
C ILE A 84 11.18 -8.82 0.22
N GLU A 85 11.01 -9.57 -0.87
CA GLU A 85 10.76 -9.00 -2.18
C GLU A 85 9.31 -8.53 -2.31
N PRO A 86 9.05 -7.39 -2.99
CA PRO A 86 7.70 -6.96 -3.28
C PRO A 86 6.92 -7.98 -4.10
N VAL A 87 5.63 -8.13 -3.79
CA VAL A 87 4.72 -8.99 -4.55
C VAL A 87 3.87 -8.11 -5.47
N PRO A 88 4.11 -8.13 -6.79
CA PRO A 88 3.37 -7.29 -7.71
C PRO A 88 1.86 -7.55 -7.63
N PRO A 89 1.02 -6.51 -7.67
CA PRO A 89 -0.42 -6.66 -7.73
C PRO A 89 -0.83 -7.42 -9.00
N GLN A 90 -1.63 -8.47 -8.83
CA GLN A 90 -2.10 -9.31 -9.94
C GLN A 90 -3.41 -8.79 -10.56
N LEU A 91 -4.13 -7.92 -9.85
CA LEU A 91 -5.36 -7.31 -10.32
C LEU A 91 -5.04 -5.97 -10.98
N THR A 92 -5.32 -5.84 -12.26
CA THR A 92 -5.29 -4.55 -12.97
C THR A 92 -6.37 -3.66 -12.37
N THR A 93 -5.97 -2.64 -11.61
CA THR A 93 -6.91 -1.64 -11.13
C THR A 93 -7.23 -0.74 -12.31
N GLU A 94 -8.41 -0.93 -12.90
CA GLU A 94 -8.92 -0.18 -14.04
C GLU A 94 -9.26 1.26 -13.63
N VAL A 95 -8.24 2.05 -13.30
CA VAL A 95 -8.38 3.48 -12.95
C VAL A 95 -7.48 4.35 -13.82
N ALA A 96 -6.77 3.76 -14.79
CA ALA A 96 -5.88 4.47 -15.71
C ALA A 96 -6.24 4.29 -17.20
N SER A 97 -7.38 3.70 -17.56
CA SER A 97 -7.82 3.62 -18.96
C SER A 97 -8.91 4.65 -19.25
N ALA A 98 -8.54 5.92 -19.13
CA ALA A 98 -9.35 7.03 -19.62
C ALA A 98 -8.48 8.16 -20.16
N LYS A 99 -7.35 7.83 -20.81
CA LYS A 99 -6.66 8.68 -21.81
C LYS A 99 -5.73 7.81 -22.65
N THR A 100 -6.22 7.38 -23.81
CA THR A 100 -5.69 7.69 -25.16
C THR A 100 -6.26 6.66 -26.14
N THR A 101 -7.33 7.07 -26.83
CA THR A 101 -7.65 6.56 -28.15
C THR A 101 -6.63 7.09 -29.16
N ASP A 102 -6.45 6.32 -30.24
CA ASP A 102 -5.75 6.62 -31.51
C ASP A 102 -4.22 6.51 -31.57
N ALA A 103 -3.77 5.35 -32.07
CA ALA A 103 -3.01 5.18 -33.32
C ALA A 103 -2.56 3.70 -33.38
N GLU A 104 -3.39 2.83 -33.96
CA GLU A 104 -3.23 2.35 -35.33
C GLU A 104 -2.06 1.35 -35.49
N SER A 105 -2.47 0.10 -35.70
CA SER A 105 -1.67 -1.03 -36.15
C SER A 105 -1.09 -0.78 -37.54
N VAL A 106 0.23 -0.94 -37.68
CA VAL A 106 1.01 -1.45 -38.83
C VAL A 106 2.48 -1.32 -38.38
N ASP A 107 3.44 -2.21 -38.59
CA ASP A 107 3.67 -3.20 -39.63
C ASP A 107 4.73 -4.18 -39.11
N ALA A 108 4.55 -5.46 -39.40
CA ALA A 108 5.63 -6.44 -39.34
C ALA A 108 6.38 -6.41 -40.67
N GLU A 109 7.70 -6.70 -40.61
CA GLU A 109 8.52 -7.34 -41.64
C GLU A 109 9.80 -6.56 -42.04
N ALA A 110 10.91 -7.29 -42.05
CA ALA A 110 12.25 -6.88 -42.50
C ALA A 110 12.73 -7.94 -43.52
N PRO A 111 13.84 -7.78 -44.27
CA PRO A 111 14.58 -6.60 -44.77
C PRO A 111 14.79 -6.69 -46.32
N PRO A 112 15.66 -5.89 -46.99
CA PRO A 112 16.99 -6.48 -47.33
C PRO A 112 18.19 -5.52 -47.56
N ALA A 113 19.35 -6.16 -47.69
CA ALA A 113 20.55 -5.83 -48.50
C ALA A 113 21.67 -4.91 -47.93
N LYS A 114 22.85 -5.54 -47.75
CA LYS A 114 24.19 -4.91 -47.64
C LYS A 114 24.64 -4.35 -49.01
N PRO A 115 25.64 -3.44 -49.02
CA PRO A 115 26.91 -3.90 -49.62
C PRO A 115 28.19 -3.52 -48.85
N ALA A 116 29.17 -4.42 -49.02
CA ALA A 116 30.62 -4.24 -49.19
C ALA A 116 31.45 -3.23 -48.35
N LYS A 117 32.26 -3.82 -47.46
CA LYS A 117 33.72 -3.70 -47.26
C LYS A 117 34.47 -2.39 -47.64
N ALA A 118 35.12 -1.81 -46.62
CA ALA A 118 36.50 -1.31 -46.62
C ALA A 118 37.02 -1.50 -45.19
N GLY A 119 37.92 -2.44 -44.87
CA GLY A 119 39.39 -2.36 -45.01
C GLY A 119 39.99 -2.77 -43.65
N LYS A 120 40.36 -4.04 -43.48
CA LYS A 120 41.74 -4.52 -43.21
C LYS A 120 42.49 -3.87 -42.04
N ASP A 121 42.45 -4.57 -40.91
CA ASP A 121 43.58 -5.06 -40.10
C ASP A 121 44.79 -4.12 -39.85
N ALA A 122 44.99 -3.71 -38.58
CA ALA A 122 46.26 -3.91 -37.87
C ALA A 122 46.20 -3.48 -36.37
N LYS A 123 46.18 -4.50 -35.49
CA LYS A 123 47.13 -4.70 -34.36
C LYS A 123 47.01 -3.84 -33.07
N GLU A 124 46.50 -4.47 -32.01
CA GLU A 124 46.89 -4.23 -30.59
C GLU A 124 48.40 -4.55 -30.39
N PRO A 125 49.15 -3.96 -29.41
CA PRO A 125 48.85 -4.10 -27.97
C PRO A 125 49.21 -2.91 -27.05
N LYS A 126 48.63 -2.96 -25.83
CA LYS A 126 49.06 -2.51 -24.49
C LYS A 126 50.16 -1.43 -24.24
N ALA A 127 49.82 -0.62 -23.21
CA ALA A 127 50.63 -0.03 -22.13
C ALA A 127 51.47 1.23 -22.41
N HIS A 128 51.10 2.34 -21.74
CA HIS A 128 51.78 2.90 -20.56
C HIS A 128 50.81 3.80 -19.79
#